data_AF-A0A2V9JSR4-F1
#
_entry.id   AF-A0A2V9JSR4-F1
#
_cell.length_a   1.000
_cell.length_b   1.000
_cell.length_c   1.000
_cell.angle_alpha   90.00
_cell.angle_beta   90.00
_cell.angle_gamma   90.00
#
_symmetry.space_group_name_H-M   'P 1'
#
loop_
_entity.id
_entity.type
_entity.pdbx_description
1 polymer ?
#
loop_
_entity_poly.entity_id
_entity_poly.type
_entity_poly.pdbx_seq_one_letter_code
_entity_poly.pdbx_strand_id
1 'polypeptide(L)'
;MGQVVTSGGSVNGLSVHTLVTKQYAAVPGDLAHAPSWLYPVWLADGRRLLVRRPDGVAVLDAATGAGRLVLPIGGHMFGKAAGVSRDNK
;
A
#
# COMPACT_ATOMS: atom_id res chain seq x y z
N MET A 1 4.78 -8.91 -0.58
CA MET A 1 3.76 -8.19 0.23
C MET A 1 2.43 -8.90 0.09
N GLY A 2 1.48 -8.62 0.97
CA GLY A 2 0.12 -9.15 0.93
C GLY A 2 -0.92 -8.14 1.40
N GLN A 3 -2.18 -8.52 1.32
CA GLN A 3 -3.30 -7.75 1.86
C GLN A 3 -3.77 -8.38 3.17
N VAL A 4 -4.15 -7.54 4.12
CA VAL A 4 -4.87 -7.96 5.34
C VAL A 4 -6.35 -7.86 5.03
N VAL A 5 -7.04 -8.98 5.18
CA VAL A 5 -8.45 -9.14 4.80
C VAL A 5 -9.28 -9.37 6.06
N THR A 6 -10.41 -8.68 6.15
CA THR A 6 -11.43 -8.87 7.21
C THR A 6 -12.11 -10.22 7.09
N SER A 7 -12.81 -10.66 8.14
CA SER A 7 -13.66 -11.87 8.09
C SER A 7 -14.75 -11.78 7.01
N GLY A 8 -15.16 -10.56 6.61
CA GLY A 8 -16.11 -10.31 5.53
C GLY A 8 -15.50 -10.26 4.13
N GLY A 9 -14.20 -10.58 3.96
CA GLY A 9 -13.53 -10.63 2.65
C GLY A 9 -13.07 -9.28 2.09
N SER A 10 -13.35 -8.17 2.77
CA SER A 10 -12.85 -6.84 2.38
C SER A 10 -11.40 -6.63 2.82
N VAL A 11 -10.61 -5.97 1.99
CA VAL A 11 -9.24 -5.57 2.35
C VAL A 11 -9.32 -4.42 3.34
N ASN A 12 -8.58 -4.52 4.44
CA ASN A 12 -8.48 -3.46 5.46
C ASN A 12 -7.05 -3.03 5.72
N GLY A 13 -6.05 -3.67 5.12
CA GLY A 13 -4.65 -3.31 5.37
C GLY A 13 -3.66 -3.95 4.42
N LEU A 14 -2.39 -3.60 4.59
CA LEU A 14 -1.27 -4.22 3.90
C LEU A 14 -0.41 -5.02 4.88
N SER A 15 0.28 -6.04 4.36
CA SER A 15 1.28 -6.79 5.10
C SER A 15 2.56 -6.99 4.30
N VAL A 16 3.68 -7.07 5.00
CA VAL A 16 4.98 -7.40 4.43
C VAL A 16 5.43 -8.74 4.98
N HIS A 17 5.85 -9.62 4.09
CA HIS A 17 6.47 -10.89 4.44
C HIS A 17 7.98 -10.70 4.52
N THR A 18 8.56 -11.03 5.66
CA THR A 18 10.01 -11.00 5.86
C THR A 18 10.60 -12.36 5.56
N LEU A 19 11.60 -12.43 4.68
CA LEU A 19 12.21 -13.71 4.30
C LEU A 19 13.09 -14.31 5.41
N VAL A 20 13.70 -13.45 6.25
CA VAL A 20 14.55 -13.88 7.37
C VAL A 20 13.74 -14.62 8.43
N THR A 21 12.62 -14.04 8.86
CA THR A 21 11.77 -14.62 9.92
C THR A 21 10.64 -15.50 9.37
N LYS A 22 10.39 -15.44 8.05
CA LYS A 22 9.24 -16.09 7.37
C LYS A 22 7.89 -15.70 7.97
N GLN A 23 7.79 -14.46 8.45
CA GLN A 23 6.59 -13.93 9.10
C GLN A 23 6.00 -12.78 8.29
N TYR A 24 4.68 -12.66 8.37
CA TYR A 24 3.94 -11.49 7.92
C TYR A 24 3.79 -10.50 9.06
N ALA A 25 4.12 -9.23 8.80
CA ALA A 25 3.79 -8.12 9.67
C ALA A 25 2.85 -7.17 8.95
N ALA A 26 1.84 -6.66 9.66
CA ALA A 26 1.01 -5.58 9.13
C ALA A 26 1.85 -4.33 8.94
N VAL A 27 1.66 -3.63 7.82
CA VAL A 27 2.25 -2.30 7.64
C VAL A 27 1.46 -1.34 8.52
N PRO A 28 2.11 -0.61 9.43
CA PRO A 28 1.41 0.31 10.32
C PRO A 28 0.95 1.58 9.59
N GLY A 29 0.12 2.39 10.27
CA GLY A 29 -0.26 3.74 9.84
C GLY A 29 -1.41 3.81 8.85
N ASP A 30 -2.15 4.92 8.89
CA ASP A 30 -3.42 5.10 8.16
C ASP A 30 -3.29 4.95 6.64
N LEU A 31 -2.12 5.31 6.08
CA LEU A 31 -1.84 5.18 4.65
C LEU A 31 -1.69 3.72 4.18
N ALA A 32 -1.58 2.77 5.11
CA ALA A 32 -1.64 1.33 4.83
C ALA A 32 -3.03 0.72 5.06
N HIS A 33 -4.03 1.50 5.48
CA HIS A 33 -5.39 1.05 5.79
C HIS A 33 -6.45 1.76 4.94
N ALA A 34 -7.42 1.01 4.42
CA ALA A 34 -8.59 1.58 3.75
C ALA A 34 -9.76 0.59 3.85
N PRO A 35 -11.02 1.05 3.89
CA PRO A 35 -12.19 0.20 4.18
C PRO A 35 -12.63 -0.71 3.01
N SER A 36 -11.87 -0.78 1.91
CA SER A 36 -12.31 -1.52 0.71
C SER A 36 -11.17 -2.20 -0.04
N TRP A 37 -10.29 -1.43 -0.65
CA TRP A 37 -9.22 -1.93 -1.49
C TRP A 37 -7.95 -1.10 -1.35
N LEU A 38 -6.82 -1.76 -1.54
CA LEU A 38 -5.48 -1.18 -1.56
C LEU A 38 -4.65 -1.90 -2.61
N TYR A 39 -4.02 -1.17 -3.52
CA TYR A 39 -3.12 -1.76 -4.51
C TYR A 39 -1.70 -1.22 -4.28
N PRO A 40 -0.86 -1.98 -3.56
CA PRO A 40 0.51 -1.59 -3.30
C PRO A 40 1.45 -2.05 -4.42
N VAL A 41 2.49 -1.27 -4.64
CA VAL A 41 3.66 -1.65 -5.45
C VAL A 41 4.92 -1.17 -4.75
N TRP A 42 5.95 -2.02 -4.73
CA TRP A 42 7.26 -1.63 -4.19
C TRP A 42 7.90 -0.58 -5.09
N LEU A 43 8.45 0.46 -4.47
CA LEU A 43 9.43 1.30 -5.13
C LEU A 43 10.77 0.56 -5.24
N ALA A 44 11.60 0.95 -6.20
CA ALA A 44 12.87 0.28 -6.49
C ALA A 44 13.87 0.31 -5.31
N ASP A 45 13.65 1.17 -4.31
CA ASP A 45 14.46 1.21 -3.09
C ASP A 45 14.19 0.05 -2.11
N GLY A 46 13.17 -0.79 -2.38
CA GLY A 46 12.83 -1.94 -1.56
C GLY A 46 12.34 -1.59 -0.15
N ARG A 47 12.11 -0.32 0.16
CA ARG A 47 11.73 0.18 1.48
C ARG A 47 10.37 0.85 1.47
N ARG A 48 10.03 1.53 0.38
CA ARG A 48 8.79 2.28 0.25
C ARG A 48 7.80 1.57 -0.65
N LEU A 49 6.53 1.77 -0.35
CA LEU A 49 5.39 1.35 -1.16
C LEU A 49 4.75 2.59 -1.78
N LEU A 50 4.41 2.50 -3.06
CA LEU A 50 3.38 3.33 -3.66
C LEU A 50 2.05 2.59 -3.54
N VAL A 51 1.04 3.23 -2.98
CA VAL A 51 -0.24 2.60 -2.67
C VAL A 51 -1.36 3.38 -3.33
N ARG A 52 -2.06 2.72 -4.25
CA ARG A 52 -3.33 3.21 -4.77
C ARG A 52 -4.43 2.89 -3.75
N ARG A 53 -5.11 3.94 -3.30
CA ARG A 53 -6.12 3.96 -2.23
C ARG A 53 -7.42 4.64 -2.70
N PRO A 54 -8.55 4.48 -2.01
CA PRO A 54 -9.80 5.15 -2.39
C PRO A 54 -9.69 6.68 -2.46
N ASP A 55 -8.88 7.28 -1.59
CA ASP A 55 -8.65 8.73 -1.46
C ASP A 55 -7.50 9.26 -2.33
N GLY A 56 -6.73 8.39 -2.98
CA GLY A 56 -5.65 8.83 -3.85
C GLY A 56 -4.51 7.85 -4.06
N VAL A 57 -3.34 8.40 -4.32
CA VAL A 57 -2.08 7.66 -4.37
C VAL A 57 -1.20 8.16 -3.24
N ALA A 58 -0.71 7.25 -2.41
CA ALA A 58 0.19 7.53 -1.33
C ALA A 58 1.56 6.88 -1.58
N VAL A 59 2.59 7.46 -0.98
CA VAL A 59 3.89 6.80 -0.81
C VAL A 59 4.16 6.70 0.69
N LEU A 60 4.50 5.51 1.16
CA LEU A 60 4.80 5.26 2.57
C LEU A 60 5.97 4.29 2.75
N ASP A 61 6.68 4.44 3.86
CA ASP A 61 7.70 3.50 4.31
C ASP A 61 7.03 2.24 4.88
N ALA A 62 7.43 1.06 4.41
CA ALA A 62 6.73 -0.17 4.73
C ALA A 62 6.99 -0.68 6.16
N ALA A 63 8.04 -0.21 6.83
CA ALA A 63 8.37 -0.60 8.20
C ALA A 63 7.66 0.29 9.22
N THR A 64 7.56 1.59 8.94
CA THR A 64 7.06 2.60 9.86
C THR A 64 5.66 3.10 9.54
N GLY A 65 5.17 2.88 8.32
CA GLY A 65 3.89 3.42 7.87
C GLY A 65 3.91 4.91 7.55
N ALA A 66 5.01 5.60 7.87
CA ALA A 66 5.16 7.03 7.66
C ALA A 66 5.18 7.34 6.16
N GLY A 67 4.41 8.34 5.75
CA GLY A 67 4.24 8.65 4.35
C GLY A 67 3.40 9.88 4.11
N ARG A 68 3.02 10.08 2.85
CA ARG A 68 2.11 11.14 2.44
C ARG A 68 1.28 10.74 1.23
N LEU A 69 0.12 11.38 1.10
CA LEU A 69 -0.62 11.37 -0.15
C LEU A 69 0.15 12.22 -1.17
N VAL A 70 0.50 11.62 -2.30
CA VAL A 70 1.20 12.31 -3.39
C VAL A 70 0.24 12.82 -4.45
N LEU A 71 -0.92 12.16 -4.57
CA LEU A 71 -2.01 12.58 -5.44
C LEU A 71 -3.34 12.39 -4.71
N PRO A 72 -3.93 13.45 -4.12
CA PRO A 72 -5.28 13.40 -3.60
C PRO A 72 -6.27 13.27 -4.75
N ILE A 73 -7.33 12.50 -4.53
CA ILE A 73 -8.39 12.34 -5.52
C ILE A 73 -9.73 12.56 -4.82
N GLY A 74 -10.50 13.53 -5.32
CA GLY A 74 -11.80 13.92 -4.77
C GLY A 74 -12.96 12.99 -5.16
N GLY A 75 -12.72 11.68 -5.39
CA GLY A 75 -13.78 10.75 -5.79
C GLY A 75 -13.28 9.43 -6.38
N HIS A 76 -14.20 8.64 -6.94
CA HIS A 76 -13.92 7.37 -7.60
C HIS A 76 -13.42 7.60 -9.04
N MET A 77 -12.11 7.72 -9.23
CA MET A 77 -11.51 7.72 -10.58
C MET A 77 -11.06 6.32 -10.99
N PHE A 78 -11.33 5.96 -12.25
CA PHE A 78 -11.02 4.69 -12.88
C PHE A 78 -9.51 4.44 -12.96
N GLY A 79 -9.07 3.28 -12.45
CA GLY A 79 -7.67 2.85 -12.45
C GLY A 79 -7.41 1.88 -11.30
N LYS A 80 -7.58 0.57 -11.55
CA LYS A 80 -7.44 -0.49 -10.54
C LYS A 80 -5.98 -0.84 -10.23
N ALA A 81 -5.06 -0.53 -11.13
CA ALA A 81 -3.66 -0.87 -10.99
C ALA A 81 -2.79 0.36 -11.26
N ALA A 82 -1.68 0.45 -10.53
CA ALA A 82 -0.61 1.39 -10.77
C ALA A 82 0.69 0.60 -10.92
N GLY A 83 1.49 0.96 -11.92
CA GLY A 83 2.85 0.46 -12.11
C GLY A 83 3.85 1.57 -11.81
N VAL A 84 5.04 1.19 -11.39
CA VAL A 84 6.15 2.13 -11.20
C VAL A 84 7.28 1.70 -12.14
N SER A 85 7.87 2.66 -12.84
CA SER A 85 9.06 2.45 -13.66
C SER A 85 10.23 1.95 -12.81
N ARG A 86 11.16 1.21 -13.41
CA ARG A 86 12.28 0.60 -12.67
C ARG A 86 13.14 1.63 -11.93
N ASP A 87 13.23 2.84 -12.46
CA ASP A 87 13.99 3.95 -11.87
C ASP A 87 13.12 4.90 -11.01
N ASN A 88 11.84 4.56 -10.82
CA ASN A 88 10.82 5.38 -10.14
C ASN A 88 10.63 6.79 -10.73
N LYS A 89 10.92 6.98 -12.02
CA LYS A 89 10.71 8.25 -12.74
C LYS A 89 9.50 8.19 -13.68
#